data_AF-T1F7K4-F1
#
_entry.id   AF-T1F7K4-F1
#
_cell.length_a   1.000
_cell.length_b   1.000
_cell.length_c   1.000
_cell.angle_alpha   90.00
_cell.angle_beta   90.00
_cell.angle_gamma   90.00
#
_symmetry.space_group_name_H-M   'P 1'
#
loop_
_entity.id
_entity.type
_entity.pdbx_description
1 polymer ?
#
loop_
_entity_poly.entity_id
_entity_poly.type
_entity_poly.pdbx_seq_one_letter_code
_entity_poly.pdbx_strand_id
1 'polypeptide(L)'
;MSFFSKLLITLLECSVLSILSYAAAESGRNVLEPMFSKVETPLKRSNQVKAVIDFFVVTDHTIYRNWMNFHRNDEAKAIESIKHFYAHVVNEMNNRYMKAHIPGFSVRVVLTGMYISKIVFFNL
;
A
#
# COMPACT_ATOMS: atom_id res chain seq x y z
N MET A 1 1.73 -17.32 -11.81
CA MET A 1 1.40 -16.55 -10.58
C MET A 1 0.96 -17.52 -9.49
N SER A 2 1.66 -17.54 -8.36
CA SER A 2 1.37 -18.42 -7.21
C SER A 2 0.10 -17.99 -6.47
N PHE A 3 -0.70 -18.94 -5.96
CA PHE A 3 -1.91 -18.69 -5.17
C PHE A 3 -1.67 -17.72 -4.00
N PHE A 4 -0.52 -17.83 -3.32
CA PHE A 4 -0.13 -16.94 -2.22
C PHE A 4 0.00 -15.48 -2.65
N SER A 5 0.50 -15.22 -3.85
CA SER A 5 0.61 -13.85 -4.37
C SER A 5 -0.76 -13.23 -4.61
N LYS A 6 -1.75 -14.02 -5.06
CA LYS A 6 -3.12 -13.54 -5.24
C LYS A 6 -3.79 -13.25 -3.90
N LEU A 7 -3.66 -14.16 -2.94
CA LEU A 7 -4.24 -14.00 -1.60
C LEU A 7 -3.68 -12.77 -0.88
N LEU A 8 -2.36 -12.56 -0.94
CA LEU A 8 -1.71 -11.41 -0.32
C LEU A 8 -2.18 -10.09 -0.95
N ILE A 9 -2.30 -10.05 -2.28
CA ILE A 9 -2.80 -8.88 -3.00
C ILE A 9 -4.24 -8.57 -2.59
N THR A 10 -5.12 -9.58 -2.50
CA THR A 10 -6.51 -9.38 -2.09
C THR A 10 -6.64 -8.87 -0.66
N LEU A 11 -5.83 -9.39 0.28
CA LEU A 11 -5.83 -8.90 1.66
C LEU A 11 -5.33 -7.45 1.78
N LEU A 12 -4.33 -7.09 0.98
CA LEU A 12 -3.83 -5.71 0.88
C LEU A 12 -4.84 -4.75 0.24
N GLU A 13 -5.62 -5.21 -0.73
CA GLU A 13 -6.69 -4.41 -1.33
C GLU A 13 -7.78 -4.08 -0.31
N CYS A 14 -8.17 -5.04 0.54
CA CYS A 14 -9.16 -4.82 1.60
C CYS A 14 -8.73 -3.75 2.61
N SER A 15 -7.45 -3.71 3.01
CA SER A 15 -6.95 -2.72 3.96
C SER A 15 -6.79 -1.32 3.35
N VAL A 16 -6.46 -1.22 2.06
CA VAL A 16 -6.41 0.07 1.38
C VAL A 16 -7.82 0.63 1.16
N LEU A 17 -8.80 -0.21 0.82
CA LEU A 17 -10.20 0.22 0.67
C LEU A 17 -10.79 0.75 1.98
N SER A 18 -10.44 0.17 3.12
CA SER A 18 -10.88 0.68 4.42
C SER A 18 -10.22 2.02 4.78
N ILE A 19 -8.93 2.20 4.48
CA ILE A 19 -8.23 3.49 4.66
C ILE A 19 -8.82 4.58 3.76
N LEU A 20 -9.12 4.27 2.49
CA LEU A 20 -9.74 5.22 1.56
C LEU A 20 -11.17 5.57 1.99
N SER A 21 -11.93 4.59 2.49
CA SER A 21 -13.27 4.83 3.04
C SER A 21 -13.23 5.71 4.29
N TYR A 22 -12.24 5.49 5.16
CA TYR A 22 -12.00 6.34 6.33
C TYR A 22 -11.62 7.78 5.94
N ALA A 23 -10.67 7.93 5.01
CA ALA A 23 -10.24 9.24 4.51
C ALA A 23 -11.36 10.01 3.79
N ALA A 24 -12.22 9.31 3.03
CA ALA A 24 -13.39 9.91 2.40
C ALA A 24 -14.44 10.36 3.42
N ALA A 25 -14.66 9.59 4.50
CA ALA A 25 -15.56 9.95 5.58
C ALA A 25 -15.04 11.17 6.40
N GLU A 26 -13.74 11.23 6.65
CA GLU A 26 -13.08 12.35 7.33
C GLU A 26 -13.14 13.64 6.48
N SER A 27 -12.91 13.51 5.16
CA SER A 27 -13.06 14.62 4.21
C SER A 27 -14.50 15.11 4.10
N GLY A 28 -15.50 14.26 4.32
CA GLY A 28 -16.92 14.64 4.33
C GLY A 28 -17.33 15.40 5.59
N ARG A 29 -16.74 15.10 6.75
CA ARG A 29 -17.01 15.82 8.02
C ARG A 29 -16.47 17.24 8.03
N ASN A 30 -15.29 17.48 7.45
CA ASN A 30 -14.67 18.81 7.43
C ASN A 30 -15.29 19.80 6.43
N VAL A 31 -16.24 19.35 5.60
CA VAL A 31 -16.90 20.16 4.54
C VAL A 31 -18.32 20.59 4.92
N LEU A 32 -18.92 20.00 5.97
CA LEU A 32 -20.34 20.21 6.30
C LEU A 32 -20.63 21.35 7.29
N GLU A 33 -19.62 22.03 7.88
CA GLU A 33 -19.86 23.03 8.94
C GLU A 33 -19.62 24.51 8.58
N PRO A 34 -19.24 24.92 7.36
CA PRO A 34 -19.76 26.21 6.89
C PRO A 34 -19.97 26.26 5.38
N MET A 35 -21.10 25.77 4.87
CA MET A 35 -21.49 26.05 3.47
C MET A 35 -22.98 26.33 3.24
N PHE A 36 -23.74 26.69 4.29
CA PHE A 36 -24.98 27.46 4.12
C PHE A 36 -24.66 28.96 4.00
N SER A 37 -23.93 29.33 2.95
CA SER A 37 -23.81 30.73 2.55
C SER A 37 -23.33 30.81 1.10
N LYS A 38 -24.31 30.75 0.20
CA LYS A 38 -24.47 31.62 -0.97
C LYS A 38 -23.35 31.64 -2.03
N VAL A 39 -23.77 31.28 -3.25
CA VAL A 39 -23.40 31.80 -4.59
C VAL A 39 -22.95 30.69 -5.54
N GLU A 40 -23.83 30.39 -6.48
CA GLU A 40 -23.62 29.54 -7.65
C GLU A 40 -22.59 30.16 -8.60
N THR A 41 -21.61 29.36 -9.03
CA THR A 41 -20.90 29.51 -10.32
C THR A 41 -20.56 28.11 -10.85
N PRO A 42 -20.68 27.83 -12.17
CA PRO A 42 -20.29 26.55 -12.74
C PRO A 42 -18.77 26.54 -12.96
N LEU A 43 -18.00 26.39 -11.89
CA LEU A 43 -16.56 26.14 -11.98
C LEU A 43 -16.34 24.66 -12.25
N LYS A 44 -15.85 24.36 -13.46
CA LYS A 44 -15.29 23.07 -13.87
C LYS A 44 -14.03 22.78 -13.02
N ARG A 45 -14.21 22.44 -11.75
CA ARG A 45 -13.16 21.99 -10.83
C ARG A 45 -13.06 20.48 -10.94
N SER A 46 -12.20 19.98 -11.84
CA SER A 46 -11.64 18.63 -11.64
C SER A 46 -10.58 18.71 -10.54
N ASN A 47 -10.98 19.03 -9.32
CA ASN A 47 -10.12 18.91 -8.15
C ASN A 47 -10.01 17.42 -7.81
N GLN A 48 -9.20 16.68 -8.57
CA GLN A 48 -8.82 15.33 -8.18
C GLN A 48 -7.94 15.42 -6.95
N VAL A 49 -8.43 14.89 -5.83
CA VAL A 49 -7.68 14.75 -4.58
C VAL A 49 -6.59 13.69 -4.82
N LYS A 50 -5.33 14.08 -4.66
CA LYS A 50 -4.18 13.18 -4.77
C LYS A 50 -3.90 12.55 -3.41
N ALA A 51 -4.07 11.24 -3.30
CA ALA A 51 -3.72 10.47 -2.12
C ALA A 51 -2.44 9.65 -2.40
N VAL A 52 -1.50 9.67 -1.47
CA VAL A 52 -0.29 8.84 -1.52
C VAL A 52 -0.35 7.88 -0.34
N ILE A 53 -0.18 6.59 -0.62
CA ILE A 53 -0.17 5.53 0.39
C ILE A 53 1.26 5.01 0.51
N ASP A 54 1.85 5.23 1.67
CA ASP A 54 3.20 4.80 2.02
C ASP A 54 3.16 3.41 2.65
N PHE A 55 3.78 2.44 1.97
CA PHE A 55 3.94 1.08 2.46
C PHE A 55 5.30 0.89 3.12
N PHE A 56 5.27 0.44 4.36
CA PHE A 56 6.43 -0.08 5.08
C PHE A 56 6.25 -1.59 5.30
N VAL A 57 7.23 -2.38 4.85
CA VAL A 57 7.15 -3.84 4.91
C VAL A 57 8.01 -4.38 6.05
N VAL A 58 7.44 -5.25 6.87
CA VAL A 58 8.16 -6.00 7.91
C VAL A 58 8.13 -7.47 7.55
N THR A 59 9.31 -8.06 7.36
CA THR A 59 9.48 -9.48 7.03
C THR A 59 9.90 -10.26 8.26
N ASP A 60 9.11 -11.27 8.64
CA ASP A 60 9.40 -12.15 9.76
C ASP A 60 10.65 -13.03 9.51
N HIS A 61 11.28 -13.47 10.60
CA HIS A 61 12.46 -14.34 10.55
C HIS A 61 12.21 -15.66 9.82
N THR A 62 11.02 -16.23 9.96
CA THR A 62 10.66 -17.49 9.28
C THR A 62 10.69 -17.33 7.77
N ILE A 63 10.20 -16.20 7.26
CA ILE A 63 10.22 -15.88 5.83
C ILE A 63 11.66 -15.66 5.36
N TYR A 64 12.44 -14.87 6.11
CA TYR A 64 13.86 -14.67 5.83
C TYR A 64 14.63 -15.99 5.75
N ARG A 65 14.45 -16.87 6.74
CA ARG A 65 15.09 -18.19 6.81
C ARG A 65 14.71 -19.08 5.63
N ASN A 66 13.46 -19.06 5.20
CA ASN A 66 13.01 -19.82 4.03
C ASN A 66 13.70 -19.35 2.75
N TRP A 67 13.87 -18.03 2.58
CA TRP A 67 14.60 -17.47 1.44
C TRP A 67 16.10 -17.77 1.50
N MET A 68 16.70 -17.74 2.70
CA MET A 68 18.09 -18.19 2.90
C MET A 68 18.27 -19.64 2.44
N ASN A 69 17.39 -20.54 2.88
CA ASN A 69 17.43 -21.95 2.49
C ASN A 69 17.30 -22.12 0.97
N PHE A 70 16.36 -21.40 0.35
CA PHE A 70 16.15 -21.44 -1.10
C PHE A 70 17.39 -20.98 -1.89
N HIS A 71 18.09 -19.95 -1.41
CA HIS A 71 19.30 -19.41 -2.05
C HIS A 71 20.59 -20.08 -1.54
N ARG A 72 20.50 -21.30 -0.97
CA ARG A 72 21.67 -22.07 -0.48
C ARG A 72 22.53 -21.29 0.53
N ASN A 73 21.87 -20.60 1.45
CA ASN A 73 22.45 -19.72 2.47
C ASN A 73 23.22 -18.51 1.92
N ASP A 74 23.00 -18.13 0.67
CA ASP A 74 23.48 -16.87 0.11
C ASP A 74 22.59 -15.71 0.59
N GLU A 75 23.07 -14.99 1.61
CA GLU A 75 22.32 -13.89 2.25
C GLU A 75 22.09 -12.71 1.31
N ALA A 76 23.07 -12.35 0.49
CA ALA A 76 22.94 -11.24 -0.44
C ALA A 76 21.80 -11.51 -1.43
N LYS A 77 21.79 -12.71 -2.03
CA LYS A 77 20.73 -13.12 -2.96
C LYS A 77 19.37 -13.26 -2.27
N ALA A 78 19.33 -13.82 -1.06
CA ALA A 78 18.09 -13.95 -0.30
C ALA A 78 17.46 -12.58 -0.01
N ILE A 79 18.25 -11.63 0.48
CA ILE A 79 17.79 -10.27 0.78
C ILE A 79 17.35 -9.57 -0.51
N GLU A 80 18.16 -9.61 -1.57
CA GLU A 80 17.82 -9.00 -2.86
C GLU A 80 16.50 -9.55 -3.42
N SER A 81 16.33 -10.88 -3.38
CA SER A 81 15.11 -11.56 -3.80
C SER A 81 13.88 -11.13 -2.98
N ILE A 82 14.03 -10.98 -1.66
CA ILE A 82 12.96 -10.44 -0.80
C ILE A 82 12.62 -8.99 -1.19
N LYS A 83 13.62 -8.12 -1.40
CA LYS A 83 13.40 -6.73 -1.82
C LYS A 83 12.63 -6.69 -3.14
N HIS A 84 13.08 -7.48 -4.11
CA HIS A 84 12.50 -7.54 -5.44
C HIS A 84 11.06 -8.06 -5.40
N PHE A 85 10.77 -9.07 -4.57
CA PHE A 85 9.43 -9.59 -4.38
C PHE A 85 8.45 -8.49 -3.89
N TYR A 86 8.80 -7.78 -2.83
CA TYR A 86 7.92 -6.73 -2.29
C TYR A 86 7.82 -5.51 -3.20
N ALA A 87 8.91 -5.12 -3.86
CA ALA A 87 8.88 -4.05 -4.86
C ALA A 87 7.91 -4.40 -6.00
N HIS A 88 7.95 -5.65 -6.49
CA HIS A 88 7.01 -6.13 -7.51
C HIS A 88 5.56 -6.09 -7.02
N VAL A 89 5.28 -6.55 -5.80
CA VAL A 89 3.92 -6.50 -5.22
C VAL A 89 3.39 -5.07 -5.15
N VAL A 90 4.18 -4.14 -4.61
CA VAL A 90 3.76 -2.73 -4.48
C VAL A 90 3.59 -2.08 -5.85
N ASN A 91 4.44 -2.40 -6.82
CA ASN A 91 4.30 -1.88 -8.19
C ASN A 91 3.01 -2.35 -8.85
N GLU A 92 2.64 -3.62 -8.66
CA GLU A 92 1.37 -4.15 -9.15
C GLU A 92 0.17 -3.50 -8.46
N MET A 93 0.24 -3.23 -7.16
CA MET A 93 -0.79 -2.46 -6.45
C MET A 93 -0.92 -1.05 -7.02
N ASN A 94 0.21 -0.33 -7.16
CA ASN A 94 0.21 1.02 -7.74
C ASN A 94 -0.40 1.02 -9.15
N ASN A 95 -0.04 0.04 -9.99
CA ASN A 95 -0.60 -0.10 -11.33
C ASN A 95 -2.13 -0.30 -11.31
N ARG A 96 -2.67 -1.04 -10.34
CA ARG A 96 -4.12 -1.22 -10.18
C ARG A 96 -4.79 0.09 -9.76
N TYR A 97 -4.27 0.77 -8.74
CA TYR A 97 -4.85 2.03 -8.25
C TYR A 97 -4.77 3.17 -9.27
N MET A 98 -3.69 3.22 -10.07
CA MET A 98 -3.55 4.20 -11.15
C MET A 98 -4.51 3.94 -12.32
N LYS A 99 -4.89 2.68 -12.55
CA LYS A 99 -5.85 2.29 -13.60
C LYS A 99 -7.30 2.32 -13.12
N ALA A 100 -7.55 2.23 -11.82
CA ALA A 100 -8.88 2.32 -11.25
C ALA A 100 -9.44 3.74 -11.44
N HIS A 101 -10.58 3.85 -12.12
CA HIS A 101 -11.25 5.13 -12.27
C HIS A 101 -12.05 5.43 -11.00
N ILE A 102 -11.43 6.13 -10.04
CA ILE A 102 -12.08 6.59 -8.81
C ILE A 102 -12.48 8.06 -9.02
N PRO A 103 -13.79 8.38 -9.12
CA PRO A 103 -14.24 9.76 -9.33
C PRO A 103 -13.69 10.71 -8.26
N GLY A 104 -13.01 11.76 -8.67
CA GLY A 104 -12.48 12.79 -7.76
C GLY A 104 -11.20 12.40 -7.00
N PHE A 105 -10.64 11.20 -7.18
CA PHE A 105 -9.43 10.76 -6.49
C PHE A 105 -8.38 10.19 -7.45
N SER A 106 -7.11 10.45 -7.15
CA SER A 106 -5.96 9.78 -7.75
C SER A 106 -5.11 9.20 -6.64
N VAL A 107 -4.94 7.88 -6.63
CA VAL A 107 -4.23 7.14 -5.58
C VAL A 107 -2.90 6.64 -6.12
N ARG A 108 -1.80 7.00 -5.46
CA ARG A 108 -0.46 6.47 -5.73
C ARG A 108 -0.01 5.63 -4.55
N VAL A 109 0.60 4.48 -4.83
CA VAL A 109 1.15 3.59 -3.81
C VAL A 109 2.67 3.57 -3.92
N VAL A 110 3.37 3.73 -2.80
CA VAL A 110 4.83 3.82 -2.76
C VAL A 110 5.38 2.91 -1.66
N LEU A 111 6.43 2.14 -1.97
CA LEU A 111 7.21 1.40 -0.96
C LEU A 111 8.24 2.35 -0.37
N THR A 112 8.06 2.77 0.88
CA THR A 112 8.93 3.75 1.55
C THR A 112 10.07 3.10 2.33
N GLY A 113 9.88 1.85 2.76
CA GLY A 113 10.92 1.13 3.49
C GLY A 113 10.58 -0.33 3.72
N MET A 114 11.60 -1.07 4.14
CA MET A 114 11.46 -2.46 4.50
C MET A 114 12.43 -2.83 5.63
N TYR A 115 11.92 -3.60 6.58
CA TYR A 115 12.70 -4.25 7.63
C TYR A 115 12.63 -5.77 7.46
N ILE A 116 13.78 -6.43 7.47
CA ILE A 116 13.88 -7.90 7.39
C ILE A 116 14.43 -8.40 8.72
N SER A 117 13.62 -9.13 9.47
CA SER A 117 14.03 -9.71 10.75
C SER A 117 14.97 -10.89 10.52
N LYS A 118 16.27 -10.69 10.73
CA LYS A 118 17.28 -11.75 10.55
C LYS A 118 17.44 -12.67 11.75
N ILE A 119 16.99 -12.24 12.92
CA ILE A 119 17.19 -12.92 14.21
C ILE A 119 15.84 -13.04 14.90
N VAL A 120 15.57 -14.19 15.53
CA VAL A 120 14.44 -14.32 16.45
C VAL A 120 14.82 -13.65 17.75
N PHE A 121 14.22 -12.50 18.06
CA PHE A 121 14.31 -11.93 19.39
C PHE A 121 13.42 -12.73 20.34
N PHE A 122 14.00 -13.73 21.02
CA PHE A 122 13.43 -14.24 22.25
C PHE A 122 13.74 -13.23 23.36
N ASN A 123 12.78 -12.37 23.70
CA ASN A 123 12.80 -11.73 25.00
C ASN A 123 12.35 -12.78 26.03
N LEU A 124 13.30 -13.28 26.81
CA LEU A 124 13.08 -13.97 28.09
C LEU A 124 13.46 -12.99 29.20
#